data_AF-A0A7W0UZZ4-F1
#
_entry.id   AF-A0A7W0UZZ4-F1
#
_cell.length_a   1.000
_cell.length_b   1.000
_cell.length_c   1.000
_cell.angle_alpha   90.00
_cell.angle_beta   90.00
_cell.angle_gamma   90.00
#
_symmetry.space_group_name_H-M   'P 1'
#
loop_
_entity.id
_entity.type
_entity.pdbx_description
1 polymer ?
#
loop_
_entity_poly.entity_id
_entity_poly.type
_entity_poly.pdbx_seq_one_letter_code
_entity_poly.pdbx_strand_id
1 'polypeptide(L)'
;MIETGSSEIDTSELIGRVGEETARGSIEADGSPIISPATQTSHDTAAEDFPAQDPHILSPANEPPSTHLPILSPPLPPPANIPPLNLQPRFHPNTDDRYHVNDLLQYHDRHFVENAYLAILKRPPEARELATYLEALRNNRIGKIELIERLLLSPEGREAKVEVSGRPSSFAKRLTQLPVLGYLLRLVKGLLRLPVMMQHQQQFELYALAQQQLIADYINGAIEQITEQRRESDKVIAELSETCGMLAEALAETSTSNQVLAELPTEVASLRRQIKELSEAQQSVAEVNQELLIHEQSVIVETQKAALGQLQSRLDELRQKQQQLSADLKSQEQLTLLLLDKVRNRAAEAVGQ
;
A
#
# COMPACT_ATOMS: atom_id res chain seq x y z
N MET A 1 31.69 -9.42 42.43
CA MET A 1 32.68 -8.89 41.48
C MET A 1 32.57 -9.71 40.22
N ILE A 2 31.81 -9.24 39.24
CA ILE A 2 31.79 -9.77 37.86
C ILE A 2 31.79 -8.53 36.98
N GLU A 3 32.85 -8.40 36.19
CA GLU A 3 33.14 -7.26 35.31
C GLU A 3 32.18 -7.22 34.12
N THR A 4 31.63 -6.04 33.89
CA THR A 4 30.88 -5.67 32.68
C THR A 4 31.87 -5.27 31.58
N GLY A 5 32.06 -6.12 30.58
CA GLY A 5 32.77 -5.77 29.34
C GLY A 5 31.86 -4.97 28.41
N SER A 6 32.13 -3.67 28.28
CA SER A 6 31.57 -2.82 27.22
C SER A 6 32.26 -3.15 25.90
N SER A 7 31.47 -3.51 24.89
CA SER A 7 31.90 -3.57 23.50
C SER A 7 31.45 -2.27 22.83
N GLU A 8 32.38 -1.34 22.64
CA GLU A 8 32.22 -0.21 21.71
C GLU A 8 32.01 -0.76 20.30
N ILE A 9 30.87 -0.41 19.69
CA ILE A 9 30.60 -0.65 18.28
C ILE A 9 31.09 0.57 17.52
N ASP A 10 32.16 0.36 16.76
CA ASP A 10 32.79 1.35 15.89
C ASP A 10 31.86 1.67 14.69
N THR A 11 31.29 2.87 14.68
CA THR A 11 30.31 3.35 13.68
C THR A 11 30.97 3.91 12.42
N SER A 12 32.29 3.75 12.25
CA SER A 12 33.07 4.34 11.16
C SER A 12 32.97 3.61 9.81
N GLU A 13 32.44 2.39 9.76
CA GLU A 13 32.54 1.52 8.57
C GLU A 13 31.30 1.48 7.67
N LEU A 14 30.24 2.25 7.99
CA LEU A 14 28.92 2.15 7.34
C LEU A 14 28.58 3.28 6.35
N ILE A 15 29.55 4.14 5.99
CA ILE A 15 29.35 5.20 4.98
C ILE A 15 30.41 5.05 3.88
N GLY A 16 30.18 4.12 2.93
CA GLY A 16 31.12 3.92 1.82
C GLY A 16 30.65 3.08 0.64
N ARG A 17 29.37 2.72 0.52
CA ARG A 17 28.92 1.75 -0.50
C ARG A 17 27.59 2.05 -1.20
N VAL A 18 27.37 3.31 -1.60
CA VAL A 18 26.18 3.72 -2.38
C VAL A 18 26.55 4.57 -3.60
N GLY A 19 27.35 4.05 -4.53
CA GLY A 19 27.67 4.84 -5.72
C GLY A 19 28.47 4.14 -6.80
N GLU A 20 27.99 2.99 -7.31
CA GLU A 20 28.59 2.43 -8.52
C GLU A 20 27.67 1.39 -9.22
N GLU A 21 26.50 1.80 -9.72
CA GLU A 21 25.76 0.92 -10.66
C GLU A 21 24.79 1.66 -11.62
N THR A 22 25.19 2.85 -12.11
CA THR A 22 24.44 3.57 -13.15
C THR A 22 25.36 3.98 -14.30
N ALA A 23 25.95 3.02 -15.02
CA ALA A 23 26.54 3.27 -16.33
C ALA A 23 26.90 1.96 -17.04
N ARG A 24 25.96 1.35 -17.79
CA ARG A 24 26.25 0.54 -18.99
C ARG A 24 24.96 0.07 -19.66
N GLY A 25 24.79 0.42 -20.94
CA GLY A 25 23.85 -0.28 -21.83
C GLY A 25 22.95 0.61 -22.67
N SER A 26 23.53 1.50 -23.47
CA SER A 26 22.86 2.05 -24.66
C SER A 26 23.81 1.92 -25.84
N ILE A 27 23.21 1.79 -27.03
CA ILE A 27 23.77 1.75 -28.39
C ILE A 27 23.89 0.32 -28.96
N GLU A 28 22.93 -0.05 -29.81
CA GLU A 28 23.26 -0.40 -31.19
C GLU A 28 22.04 -0.18 -32.10
N ALA A 29 22.28 0.61 -33.14
CA ALA A 29 21.35 0.98 -34.20
C ALA A 29 21.94 0.44 -35.50
N ASP A 30 21.12 -0.22 -36.31
CA ASP A 30 21.30 -0.36 -37.76
C ASP A 30 19.94 -0.87 -38.29
N GLY A 31 19.32 -0.39 -39.36
CA GLY A 31 19.86 0.38 -40.47
C GLY A 31 19.44 -0.27 -41.79
N SER A 32 18.21 0.05 -42.22
CA SER A 32 17.84 0.19 -43.66
C SER A 32 17.58 -1.09 -44.50
N PRO A 33 17.03 -1.00 -45.75
CA PRO A 33 15.78 -0.33 -46.11
C PRO A 33 15.01 -0.96 -47.34
N ILE A 34 13.97 -0.27 -47.80
CA ILE A 34 13.43 -0.14 -49.19
C ILE A 34 12.43 -1.19 -49.76
N ILE A 35 11.17 -0.70 -49.89
CA ILE A 35 10.24 -0.62 -51.06
C ILE A 35 10.08 -1.85 -51.99
N SER A 36 8.80 -2.17 -52.30
CA SER A 36 8.15 -2.34 -53.64
C SER A 36 7.18 -3.55 -53.78
N PRO A 37 6.27 -3.60 -54.78
CA PRO A 37 4.82 -3.53 -54.52
C PRO A 37 3.95 -4.63 -55.18
N ALA A 38 2.64 -4.52 -54.95
CA ALA A 38 1.51 -5.03 -55.75
C ALA A 38 1.30 -6.55 -55.88
N THR A 39 0.07 -7.01 -55.63
CA THR A 39 -0.87 -7.46 -56.69
C THR A 39 -2.27 -7.68 -56.09
N GLN A 40 -3.25 -7.15 -56.81
CA GLN A 40 -4.69 -7.27 -56.61
C GLN A 40 -5.16 -8.72 -56.77
N THR A 41 -6.14 -9.15 -55.97
CA THR A 41 -7.21 -9.98 -56.55
C THR A 41 -8.54 -9.71 -55.87
N SER A 42 -9.50 -9.48 -56.74
CA SER A 42 -10.90 -9.10 -56.62
C SER A 42 -11.78 -10.23 -56.05
N HIS A 43 -12.82 -9.85 -55.31
CA HIS A 43 -14.15 -10.49 -55.23
C HIS A 43 -14.96 -9.61 -54.25
N ASP A 44 -15.75 -8.63 -54.69
CA ASP A 44 -17.02 -8.71 -55.43
C ASP A 44 -18.08 -9.56 -54.71
N THR A 45 -18.90 -8.92 -53.88
CA THR A 45 -20.28 -9.32 -53.57
C THR A 45 -21.07 -8.10 -53.08
N ALA A 46 -22.02 -7.68 -53.93
CA ALA A 46 -23.33 -7.06 -53.68
C ALA A 46 -23.63 -6.57 -52.25
N ALA A 47 -23.81 -5.27 -52.04
CA ALA A 47 -25.07 -4.53 -52.24
C ALA A 47 -26.17 -4.90 -51.24
N GLU A 48 -26.20 -4.19 -50.11
CA GLU A 48 -27.47 -3.77 -49.51
C GLU A 48 -27.39 -2.30 -49.06
N ASP A 49 -28.46 -1.63 -49.46
CA ASP A 49 -28.77 -0.22 -49.45
C ASP A 49 -29.53 0.07 -48.14
N PHE A 50 -28.95 0.87 -47.24
CA PHE A 50 -29.68 1.41 -46.09
C PHE A 50 -29.29 2.87 -45.83
N PRO A 51 -30.28 3.79 -45.78
CA PRO A 51 -30.01 5.22 -45.73
C PRO A 51 -29.73 5.72 -44.31
N ALA A 52 -28.77 6.64 -44.28
CA ALA A 52 -28.54 7.73 -43.33
C ALA A 52 -29.49 7.85 -42.13
N GLN A 53 -28.92 7.73 -40.93
CA GLN A 53 -29.38 8.45 -39.75
C GLN A 53 -28.19 9.11 -39.02
N ASP A 54 -28.44 10.34 -38.61
CA ASP A 54 -27.54 11.35 -38.08
C ASP A 54 -26.74 10.92 -36.83
N PRO A 55 -25.49 11.41 -36.66
CA PRO A 55 -24.73 11.22 -35.43
C PRO A 55 -25.22 12.19 -34.36
N HIS A 56 -26.11 11.72 -33.49
CA HIS A 56 -26.35 12.39 -32.22
C HIS A 56 -25.11 12.31 -31.32
N ILE A 57 -24.54 13.50 -31.12
CA ILE A 57 -23.62 13.89 -30.06
C ILE A 57 -24.13 13.34 -28.71
N LEU A 58 -23.41 12.39 -28.13
CA LEU A 58 -23.48 12.09 -26.70
C LEU A 58 -22.07 12.21 -26.12
N SER A 59 -21.94 13.24 -25.28
CA SER A 59 -20.78 13.53 -24.44
C SER A 59 -20.30 12.29 -23.67
N PRO A 60 -18.98 12.18 -23.43
CA PRO A 60 -18.44 11.19 -22.51
C PRO A 60 -18.84 11.57 -21.09
N ALA A 61 -19.65 10.72 -20.46
CA ALA A 61 -19.85 10.78 -19.02
C ALA A 61 -18.54 10.36 -18.34
N ASN A 62 -18.09 11.20 -17.40
CA ASN A 62 -17.02 10.96 -16.44
C ASN A 62 -17.01 9.50 -15.95
N GLU A 63 -16.05 8.70 -16.41
CA GLU A 63 -15.57 7.58 -15.61
C GLU A 63 -14.81 8.15 -14.40
N PRO A 64 -15.19 7.81 -13.16
CA PRO A 64 -14.39 8.17 -12.01
C PRO A 64 -13.01 7.52 -12.15
N PRO A 65 -11.92 8.20 -11.75
CA PRO A 65 -10.59 7.61 -11.80
C PRO A 65 -10.57 6.37 -10.90
N SER A 66 -10.56 5.20 -11.54
CA SER A 66 -10.23 3.91 -10.92
C SER A 66 -8.88 4.05 -10.26
N THR A 67 -8.92 4.39 -8.97
CA THR A 67 -7.77 4.47 -8.10
C THR A 67 -7.37 3.03 -7.85
N HIS A 68 -6.61 2.46 -8.79
CA HIS A 68 -5.91 1.21 -8.62
C HIS A 68 -4.87 1.44 -7.53
N LEU A 69 -5.29 1.32 -6.27
CA LEU A 69 -4.37 1.11 -5.17
C LEU A 69 -3.53 -0.11 -5.54
N PRO A 70 -2.20 0.00 -5.61
CA PRO A 70 -1.35 -1.17 -5.76
C PRO A 70 -1.58 -2.01 -4.51
N ILE A 71 -2.39 -3.06 -4.66
CA ILE A 71 -2.44 -4.15 -3.69
C ILE A 71 -1.04 -4.72 -3.72
N LEU A 72 -0.21 -4.29 -2.77
CA LEU A 72 1.02 -4.99 -2.39
C LEU A 72 0.56 -6.34 -1.83
N SER A 73 0.22 -7.27 -2.72
CA SER A 73 0.16 -8.67 -2.35
C SER A 73 1.58 -9.02 -1.89
N PRO A 74 1.78 -9.40 -0.61
CA PRO A 74 3.08 -9.88 -0.18
C PRO A 74 3.51 -11.01 -1.11
N PRO A 75 4.79 -11.08 -1.51
CA PRO A 75 5.27 -12.13 -2.38
C PRO A 75 4.90 -13.47 -1.76
N LEU A 76 4.07 -14.24 -2.48
CA LEU A 76 3.66 -15.56 -2.04
C LEU A 76 4.94 -16.34 -1.73
N PRO A 77 5.12 -16.88 -0.51
CA PRO A 77 6.30 -17.67 -0.21
C PRO A 77 6.38 -18.80 -1.24
N PRO A 78 7.58 -19.12 -1.75
CA PRO A 78 7.74 -20.15 -2.77
C PRO A 78 7.09 -21.45 -2.27
N PRO A 79 6.38 -22.19 -3.13
CA PRO A 79 5.75 -23.44 -2.73
C PRO A 79 6.82 -24.34 -2.13
N ALA A 80 6.53 -24.92 -0.96
CA ALA A 80 7.42 -25.86 -0.29
C ALA A 80 7.90 -26.90 -1.31
N ASN A 81 9.21 -26.91 -1.57
CA ASN A 81 9.82 -27.76 -2.59
C ASN A 81 9.94 -29.18 -2.04
N ILE A 82 8.80 -29.87 -1.91
CA ILE A 82 8.76 -31.24 -1.44
C ILE A 82 9.11 -32.14 -2.64
N PRO A 83 10.27 -32.82 -2.63
CA PRO A 83 10.71 -33.62 -3.77
C PRO A 83 9.71 -34.76 -4.05
N PRO A 84 9.36 -35.07 -5.32
CA PRO A 84 8.33 -36.05 -5.60
C PRO A 84 8.75 -37.45 -5.14
N LEU A 85 7.89 -38.08 -4.33
CA LEU A 85 8.07 -39.45 -3.87
C LEU A 85 7.96 -40.43 -5.05
N ASN A 86 9.09 -41.02 -5.47
CA ASN A 86 9.11 -42.00 -6.55
C ASN A 86 9.29 -43.42 -5.99
N LEU A 87 8.25 -44.23 -6.10
CA LEU A 87 8.18 -45.59 -5.54
C LEU A 87 8.60 -46.68 -6.53
N GLN A 88 8.91 -46.33 -7.78
CA GLN A 88 9.31 -47.29 -8.81
C GLN A 88 10.65 -46.89 -9.43
N PRO A 89 11.46 -47.87 -9.86
CA PRO A 89 12.71 -47.57 -10.54
C PRO A 89 12.45 -46.71 -11.78
N ARG A 90 13.37 -45.79 -12.09
CA ARG A 90 13.28 -45.03 -13.34
C ARG A 90 13.53 -45.95 -14.52
N PHE A 91 12.70 -45.85 -15.55
CA PHE A 91 12.90 -46.57 -16.80
C PHE A 91 14.07 -45.99 -17.56
N HIS A 92 14.99 -46.86 -17.95
CA HIS A 92 16.12 -46.52 -18.80
C HIS A 92 15.96 -47.33 -20.08
N PRO A 93 15.66 -46.70 -21.24
CA PRO A 93 15.58 -47.41 -22.50
C PRO A 93 16.96 -47.97 -22.85
N ASN A 94 17.00 -49.23 -23.26
CA ASN A 94 18.22 -49.87 -23.71
C ASN A 94 18.61 -49.34 -25.09
N THR A 95 19.88 -49.00 -25.28
CA THR A 95 20.41 -48.47 -26.56
C THR A 95 20.40 -49.50 -27.67
N ASP A 96 20.40 -50.79 -27.33
CA ASP A 96 20.50 -51.89 -28.28
C ASP A 96 19.14 -52.39 -28.80
N ASP A 97 18.03 -51.76 -28.40
CA ASP A 97 16.66 -52.14 -28.75
C ASP A 97 16.30 -53.61 -28.41
N ARG A 98 17.03 -54.19 -27.46
CA ARG A 98 16.81 -55.54 -26.95
C ARG A 98 16.36 -55.46 -25.50
N TYR A 99 15.21 -56.06 -25.22
CA TYR A 99 14.66 -56.12 -23.88
C TYR A 99 14.36 -57.58 -23.52
N HIS A 100 14.48 -57.91 -22.25
CA HIS A 100 13.92 -59.13 -21.71
C HIS A 100 12.52 -58.82 -21.15
N VAL A 101 11.57 -59.77 -21.24
CA VAL A 101 10.21 -59.58 -20.68
C VAL A 101 10.28 -59.16 -19.20
N ASN A 102 11.22 -59.71 -18.43
CA ASN A 102 11.42 -59.36 -17.02
C ASN A 102 11.76 -57.87 -16.80
N ASP A 103 12.48 -57.23 -17.73
CA ASP A 103 12.86 -55.82 -17.63
C ASP A 103 11.63 -54.90 -17.68
N LEU A 104 10.56 -55.35 -18.33
CA LEU A 104 9.29 -54.64 -18.41
C LEU A 104 8.33 -55.05 -17.30
N LEU A 105 8.38 -56.31 -16.84
CA LEU A 105 7.46 -56.83 -15.81
C LEU A 105 7.70 -56.23 -14.41
N GLN A 106 8.87 -55.63 -14.16
CA GLN A 106 9.18 -54.95 -12.90
C GLN A 106 8.33 -53.70 -12.63
N TYR A 107 7.74 -53.11 -13.67
CA TYR A 107 6.87 -51.94 -13.54
C TYR A 107 5.43 -52.35 -13.29
N HIS A 108 4.64 -51.48 -12.66
CA HIS A 108 3.24 -51.74 -12.34
C HIS A 108 2.30 -50.67 -12.89
N ASP A 109 1.08 -51.10 -13.22
CA ASP A 109 -0.05 -50.23 -13.57
C ASP A 109 0.29 -49.21 -14.67
N ARG A 110 0.14 -47.90 -14.39
CA ARG A 110 0.42 -46.82 -15.34
C ARG A 110 1.84 -46.85 -15.90
N HIS A 111 2.84 -46.95 -15.03
CA HIS A 111 4.24 -46.97 -15.44
C HIS A 111 4.57 -48.20 -16.29
N PHE A 112 3.91 -49.34 -16.06
CA PHE A 112 4.07 -50.50 -16.93
C PHE A 112 3.63 -50.21 -18.36
N VAL A 113 2.46 -49.58 -18.55
CA VAL A 113 1.97 -49.26 -19.90
C VAL A 113 2.85 -48.21 -20.56
N GLU A 114 3.18 -47.12 -19.85
CA GLU A 114 4.05 -46.06 -20.38
C GLU A 114 5.43 -46.61 -20.78
N ASN A 115 6.06 -47.42 -19.93
CA ASN A 115 7.38 -47.99 -20.22
C ASN A 115 7.32 -49.05 -21.32
N ALA A 116 6.23 -49.83 -21.43
CA ALA A 116 6.06 -50.77 -22.53
C ALA A 116 5.93 -50.04 -23.88
N TYR A 117 5.22 -48.92 -23.93
CA TYR A 117 5.14 -48.06 -25.11
C TYR A 117 6.49 -47.46 -25.46
N LEU A 118 7.19 -46.90 -24.48
CA LEU A 118 8.52 -46.32 -24.68
C LEU A 118 9.55 -47.37 -25.13
N ALA A 119 9.51 -48.59 -24.56
CA ALA A 119 10.44 -49.65 -24.91
C ALA A 119 10.17 -50.25 -26.30
N ILE A 120 8.90 -50.47 -26.64
CA ILE A 120 8.51 -51.24 -27.84
C ILE A 120 8.23 -50.33 -29.04
N LEU A 121 7.53 -49.20 -28.81
CA LEU A 121 7.11 -48.28 -29.86
C LEU A 121 7.98 -47.02 -29.93
N LYS A 122 8.91 -46.83 -28.98
CA LYS A 122 9.81 -45.65 -28.89
C LYS A 122 9.09 -44.30 -28.84
N ARG A 123 7.81 -44.30 -28.45
CA ARG A 123 6.97 -43.12 -28.25
C ARG A 123 6.16 -43.26 -26.96
N PRO A 124 5.80 -42.16 -26.28
CA PRO A 124 4.84 -42.22 -25.19
C PRO A 124 3.44 -42.60 -25.73
N PRO A 125 2.62 -43.28 -24.92
CA PRO A 125 1.24 -43.58 -25.28
C PRO A 125 0.41 -42.29 -25.32
N GLU A 126 -0.53 -42.20 -26.26
CA GLU A 126 -1.53 -41.13 -26.21
C GLU A 126 -2.48 -41.33 -25.03
N ALA A 127 -3.09 -40.24 -24.53
CA ALA A 127 -3.97 -40.29 -23.35
C ALA A 127 -5.11 -41.33 -23.48
N ARG A 128 -5.67 -41.47 -24.68
CA ARG A 128 -6.74 -42.44 -24.97
C ARG A 128 -6.23 -43.89 -24.99
N GLU A 129 -5.07 -44.12 -25.59
CA GLU A 129 -4.42 -45.44 -25.65
C GLU A 129 -4.06 -45.90 -24.23
N LEU A 130 -3.44 -45.01 -23.46
CA LEU A 130 -3.05 -45.26 -22.07
C LEU A 130 -4.27 -45.66 -21.23
N ALA A 131 -5.35 -44.87 -21.27
CA ALA A 131 -6.57 -45.16 -20.51
C ALA A 131 -7.18 -46.52 -20.89
N THR A 132 -7.23 -46.84 -22.19
CA THR A 132 -7.82 -48.09 -22.70
C THR A 132 -7.05 -49.31 -22.20
N TYR A 133 -5.72 -49.29 -22.32
CA TYR A 133 -4.89 -50.42 -21.89
C TYR A 133 -4.79 -50.53 -20.37
N LEU A 134 -4.81 -49.40 -19.64
CA LEU A 134 -4.86 -49.42 -18.18
C LEU A 134 -6.16 -50.02 -17.66
N GLU A 135 -7.30 -49.62 -18.20
CA GLU A 135 -8.59 -50.19 -17.81
C GLU A 135 -8.61 -51.71 -18.11
N ALA A 136 -8.10 -52.12 -19.27
CA ALA A 136 -8.03 -53.52 -19.64
C ALA A 136 -7.12 -54.35 -18.71
N LEU A 137 -5.98 -53.79 -18.27
CA LEU A 137 -5.08 -54.43 -17.30
C LEU A 137 -5.71 -54.53 -15.90
N ARG A 138 -6.31 -53.44 -15.41
CA ARG A 138 -6.94 -53.39 -14.07
C ARG A 138 -8.15 -54.32 -13.96
N ASN A 139 -8.92 -54.43 -15.04
CA ASN A 139 -10.06 -55.34 -15.15
C ASN A 139 -9.64 -56.78 -15.52
N ASN A 140 -8.34 -57.07 -15.59
CA ASN A 140 -7.77 -58.38 -15.94
C ASN A 140 -8.29 -58.95 -17.29
N ARG A 141 -8.70 -58.06 -18.21
CA ARG A 141 -9.16 -58.42 -19.57
C ARG A 141 -7.98 -58.79 -20.46
N ILE A 142 -6.82 -58.19 -20.22
CA ILE A 142 -5.55 -58.51 -20.87
C ILE A 142 -4.47 -58.66 -19.81
N GLY A 143 -3.52 -59.57 -20.03
CA GLY A 143 -2.34 -59.71 -19.17
C GLY A 143 -1.19 -58.77 -19.57
N LYS A 144 -0.23 -58.54 -18.66
CA LYS A 144 1.01 -57.78 -18.98
C LYS A 144 1.76 -58.35 -20.19
N ILE A 145 1.92 -59.67 -20.24
CA ILE A 145 2.61 -60.36 -21.36
C ILE A 145 1.82 -60.20 -22.66
N GLU A 146 0.50 -60.28 -22.60
CA GLU A 146 -0.38 -60.12 -23.76
C GLU A 146 -0.35 -58.69 -24.30
N LEU A 147 -0.28 -57.69 -23.44
CA LEU A 147 -0.06 -56.30 -23.85
C LEU A 147 1.24 -56.16 -24.64
N ILE A 148 2.35 -56.69 -24.11
CA ILE A 148 3.66 -56.67 -24.78
C ILE A 148 3.58 -57.36 -26.15
N GLU A 149 2.94 -58.54 -26.22
CA GLU A 149 2.71 -59.27 -27.48
C GLU A 149 1.91 -58.42 -28.49
N ARG A 150 0.84 -57.76 -28.03
CA ARG A 150 -0.02 -56.92 -28.89
C ARG A 150 0.71 -55.68 -29.40
N LEU A 151 1.54 -55.04 -28.57
CA LEU A 151 2.36 -53.90 -28.98
C LEU A 151 3.40 -54.31 -30.02
N LEU A 152 4.09 -55.45 -29.83
CA LEU A 152 5.06 -55.97 -30.79
C LEU A 152 4.43 -56.37 -32.14
N LEU A 153 3.21 -56.90 -32.12
CA LEU A 153 2.52 -57.35 -33.33
C LEU A 153 1.81 -56.22 -34.09
N SER A 154 1.66 -55.05 -33.46
CA SER A 154 1.08 -53.84 -34.06
C SER A 154 1.91 -53.35 -35.25
N PRO A 155 1.32 -52.63 -36.23
CA PRO A 155 2.07 -52.10 -37.36
C PRO A 155 3.25 -51.23 -36.92
N GLU A 156 3.03 -50.38 -35.91
CA GLU A 156 4.06 -49.52 -35.33
C GLU A 156 5.18 -50.32 -34.64
N GLY A 157 4.84 -51.37 -33.89
CA GLY A 157 5.84 -52.22 -33.22
C GLY A 157 6.69 -53.03 -34.19
N ARG A 158 6.13 -53.41 -35.34
CA ARG A 158 6.89 -54.05 -36.43
C ARG A 158 7.85 -53.08 -37.10
N GLU A 159 7.48 -51.81 -37.20
CA GLU A 159 8.32 -50.76 -37.76
C GLU A 159 9.49 -50.40 -36.81
N ALA A 160 9.25 -50.43 -35.49
CA ALA A 160 10.26 -50.15 -34.47
C ALA A 160 11.35 -51.22 -34.32
N LYS A 161 11.12 -52.45 -34.82
CA LYS A 161 12.08 -53.59 -34.85
C LYS A 161 12.72 -53.96 -33.50
N VAL A 162 12.02 -53.72 -32.39
CA VAL A 162 12.49 -54.05 -31.03
C VAL A 162 12.39 -55.56 -30.77
N GLU A 163 13.46 -56.16 -30.24
CA GLU A 163 13.49 -57.58 -29.89
C GLU A 163 13.19 -57.79 -28.40
N VAL A 164 12.09 -58.49 -28.10
CA VAL A 164 11.74 -58.87 -26.72
C VAL A 164 11.91 -60.38 -26.50
N SER A 165 12.90 -60.74 -25.69
CA SER A 165 13.25 -62.12 -25.33
C SER A 165 12.55 -62.59 -24.04
N GLY A 166 12.36 -63.90 -23.86
CA GLY A 166 11.74 -64.47 -22.64
C GLY A 166 10.22 -64.68 -22.67
N ARG A 167 9.60 -64.66 -23.86
CA ARG A 167 8.16 -64.92 -24.04
C ARG A 167 7.82 -66.40 -23.77
N PRO A 168 6.73 -66.72 -23.06
CA PRO A 168 6.33 -68.11 -22.85
C PRO A 168 5.95 -68.78 -24.18
N SER A 169 6.51 -69.95 -24.45
CA SER A 169 6.27 -70.71 -25.68
C SER A 169 4.77 -71.00 -25.90
N SER A 170 4.28 -70.81 -27.13
CA SER A 170 2.89 -71.05 -27.55
C SER A 170 2.36 -72.45 -27.22
N PHE A 171 3.25 -73.43 -27.03
CA PHE A 171 2.91 -74.78 -26.60
C PHE A 171 2.34 -74.85 -25.18
N ALA A 172 2.79 -73.98 -24.26
CA ALA A 172 2.26 -73.92 -22.90
C ALA A 172 0.80 -73.45 -22.87
N LYS A 173 0.41 -72.53 -23.77
CA LYS A 173 -0.98 -72.06 -23.91
C LYS A 173 -1.92 -73.18 -24.41
N ARG A 174 -1.43 -74.13 -25.23
CA ARG A 174 -2.20 -75.29 -25.73
C ARG A 174 -2.34 -76.40 -24.69
N LEU A 175 -1.30 -76.68 -23.90
CA LEU A 175 -1.32 -77.74 -22.89
C LEU A 175 -2.34 -77.46 -21.75
N THR A 176 -2.64 -76.19 -21.48
CA THR A 176 -3.60 -75.78 -20.46
C THR A 176 -5.07 -75.86 -20.88
N GLN A 177 -5.38 -76.19 -22.14
CA GLN A 177 -6.75 -76.28 -22.67
C GLN A 177 -7.39 -77.67 -22.48
N LEU A 178 -6.67 -78.67 -21.99
CA LEU A 178 -7.21 -80.00 -21.66
C LEU A 178 -7.88 -79.96 -20.28
N PRO A 179 -9.23 -80.08 -20.17
CA PRO A 179 -9.97 -79.77 -18.95
C PRO A 179 -9.64 -80.68 -17.75
N VAL A 180 -9.28 -81.94 -17.99
CA VAL A 180 -9.04 -82.93 -16.92
C VAL A 180 -7.57 -83.00 -16.50
N LEU A 181 -6.65 -83.12 -17.46
CA LEU A 181 -5.21 -83.10 -17.20
C LEU A 181 -4.77 -81.75 -16.59
N GLY A 182 -5.42 -80.66 -16.99
CA GLY A 182 -5.21 -79.33 -16.43
C GLY A 182 -5.54 -79.23 -14.94
N TYR A 183 -6.53 -79.97 -14.44
CA TYR A 183 -6.88 -79.95 -13.01
C TYR A 183 -5.84 -80.69 -12.16
N LEU A 184 -5.40 -81.87 -12.60
CA LEU A 184 -4.41 -82.67 -11.87
C LEU A 184 -3.03 -82.01 -11.85
N LEU A 185 -2.59 -81.47 -13.00
CA LEU A 185 -1.36 -80.68 -13.06
C LEU A 185 -1.46 -79.38 -12.23
N ARG A 186 -2.64 -78.75 -12.13
CA ARG A 186 -2.84 -77.57 -11.26
C ARG A 186 -2.69 -77.90 -9.79
N LEU A 187 -3.21 -79.04 -9.32
CA LEU A 187 -3.08 -79.47 -7.93
C LEU A 187 -1.62 -79.75 -7.56
N VAL A 188 -0.92 -80.55 -8.38
CA VAL A 188 0.49 -80.87 -8.14
C VAL A 188 1.37 -79.62 -8.22
N LYS A 189 1.13 -78.77 -9.22
CA LYS A 189 1.86 -77.49 -9.36
C LYS A 189 1.53 -76.52 -8.22
N GLY A 190 0.29 -76.50 -7.73
CA GLY A 190 -0.11 -75.69 -6.58
C GLY A 190 0.60 -76.13 -5.30
N LEU A 191 0.70 -77.44 -5.07
CA LEU A 191 1.35 -78.01 -3.89
C LEU A 191 2.87 -77.83 -3.92
N LEU A 192 3.52 -77.99 -5.07
CA LEU A 192 4.95 -77.69 -5.22
C LEU A 192 5.27 -76.18 -5.18
N ARG A 193 4.32 -75.32 -5.55
CA ARG A 193 4.51 -73.86 -5.58
C ARG A 193 4.22 -73.17 -4.25
N LEU A 194 3.50 -73.82 -3.33
CA LEU A 194 3.21 -73.33 -1.99
C LEU A 194 4.44 -72.84 -1.19
N PRO A 195 5.55 -73.60 -1.08
CA PRO A 195 6.73 -73.13 -0.33
C PRO A 195 7.39 -71.91 -0.99
N VAL A 196 7.41 -71.83 -2.32
CA VAL A 196 7.90 -70.67 -3.07
C VAL A 196 7.00 -69.45 -2.84
N MET A 197 5.69 -69.67 -2.72
CA MET A 197 4.71 -68.61 -2.46
C MET A 197 4.87 -68.03 -1.05
N MET A 198 5.20 -68.85 -0.04
CA MET A 198 5.53 -68.37 1.31
C MET A 198 6.81 -67.55 1.34
N GLN A 199 7.84 -67.94 0.58
CA GLN A 199 9.08 -67.15 0.46
C GLN A 199 8.81 -65.79 -0.19
N HIS A 200 7.95 -65.73 -1.20
CA HIS A 200 7.51 -64.47 -1.80
C HIS A 200 6.68 -63.62 -0.84
N GLN A 201 5.89 -64.22 0.04
CA GLN A 201 5.15 -63.48 1.06
C GLN A 201 6.09 -62.83 2.08
N GLN A 202 7.11 -63.55 2.56
CA GLN A 202 8.11 -62.99 3.47
C GLN A 202 8.93 -61.87 2.80
N GLN A 203 9.31 -62.04 1.53
CA GLN A 203 9.98 -60.99 0.77
C GLN A 203 9.07 -59.77 0.55
N PHE A 204 7.78 -59.99 0.31
CA PHE A 204 6.81 -58.92 0.19
C PHE A 204 6.61 -58.19 1.51
N GLU A 205 6.55 -58.89 2.64
CA GLU A 205 6.45 -58.30 3.97
C GLU A 205 7.66 -57.40 4.26
N LEU A 206 8.88 -57.87 3.99
CA LEU A 206 10.10 -57.06 4.16
C LEU A 206 10.14 -55.87 3.20
N TYR A 207 9.73 -56.06 1.94
CA TYR A 207 9.64 -54.98 0.97
C TYR A 207 8.59 -53.93 1.36
N ALA A 208 7.41 -54.37 1.78
CA ALA A 208 6.32 -53.50 2.22
C ALA A 208 6.72 -52.71 3.48
N LEU A 209 7.40 -53.34 4.43
CA LEU A 209 7.94 -52.66 5.61
C LEU A 209 8.98 -51.60 5.24
N ALA A 210 9.92 -51.93 4.35
CA ALA A 210 10.91 -50.95 3.88
C ALA A 210 10.25 -49.77 3.15
N GLN A 211 9.23 -50.05 2.33
CA GLN A 211 8.48 -49.00 1.64
C GLN A 211 7.68 -48.13 2.62
N GLN A 212 7.06 -48.73 3.65
CA GLN A 212 6.36 -47.99 4.70
C GLN A 212 7.31 -47.09 5.48
N GLN A 213 8.53 -47.56 5.81
CA GLN A 213 9.55 -46.74 6.47
C GLN A 213 9.95 -45.56 5.60
N LEU A 214 10.21 -45.79 4.31
CA LEU A 214 10.56 -44.70 3.39
C LEU A 214 9.44 -43.66 3.28
N ILE A 215 8.17 -44.09 3.24
CA ILE A 215 7.02 -43.19 3.27
C ILE A 215 6.97 -42.42 4.60
N ALA A 216 7.16 -43.09 5.73
CA ALA A 216 7.14 -42.47 7.05
C ALA A 216 8.24 -41.41 7.20
N ASP A 217 9.47 -41.72 6.78
CA ASP A 217 10.60 -40.79 6.82
C ASP A 217 10.35 -39.58 5.92
N TYR A 218 9.81 -39.80 4.72
CA TYR A 218 9.43 -38.73 3.81
C TYR A 218 8.32 -37.84 4.40
N ILE A 219 7.28 -38.43 5.00
CA ILE A 219 6.19 -37.69 5.65
C ILE A 219 6.74 -36.88 6.83
N ASN A 220 7.59 -37.48 7.66
CA ASN A 220 8.18 -36.80 8.81
C ASN A 220 9.03 -35.61 8.35
N GLY A 221 9.86 -35.77 7.31
CA GLY A 221 10.62 -34.67 6.73
C GLY A 221 9.75 -33.58 6.12
N ALA A 222 8.65 -33.94 5.46
CA ALA A 222 7.69 -32.98 4.92
C ALA A 222 6.98 -32.20 6.05
N ILE A 223 6.61 -32.86 7.15
CA ILE A 223 6.03 -32.20 8.33
C ILE A 223 7.03 -31.22 8.92
N GLU A 224 8.29 -31.61 9.08
CA GLU A 224 9.33 -30.73 9.62
C GLU A 224 9.50 -29.45 8.79
N GLN A 225 9.56 -29.57 7.46
CA GLN A 225 9.62 -28.43 6.56
C GLN A 225 8.38 -27.52 6.67
N ILE A 226 7.18 -28.11 6.71
CA ILE A 226 5.93 -27.34 6.87
C ILE A 226 5.91 -26.62 8.22
N THR A 227 6.37 -27.26 9.29
CA THR A 227 6.42 -26.63 10.62
C THR A 227 7.42 -25.49 10.68
N GLU A 228 8.56 -25.59 9.99
CA GLU A 228 9.55 -24.50 9.94
C GLU A 228 9.01 -23.31 9.14
N GLN A 229 8.41 -23.54 7.98
CA GLN A 229 7.79 -22.48 7.19
C GLN A 229 6.64 -21.80 7.95
N ARG A 230 5.86 -22.57 8.72
CA ARG A 230 4.82 -22.04 9.59
C ARG A 230 5.42 -21.17 10.70
N ARG A 231 6.51 -21.62 11.33
CA ARG A 231 7.21 -20.85 12.36
C ARG A 231 7.75 -19.53 11.81
N GLU A 232 8.28 -19.53 10.60
CA GLU A 232 8.73 -18.31 9.93
C GLU A 232 7.56 -17.36 9.64
N SER A 233 6.44 -17.90 9.15
CA SER A 233 5.21 -17.12 8.94
C SER A 233 4.66 -16.53 10.24
N ASP A 234 4.68 -17.30 11.34
CA ASP A 234 4.22 -16.85 12.66
C ASP A 234 5.10 -15.69 13.19
N LYS A 235 6.40 -15.70 12.92
CA LYS A 235 7.30 -14.58 13.25
C LYS A 235 6.92 -13.32 12.48
N VAL A 236 6.71 -13.44 11.16
CA VAL A 236 6.29 -12.31 10.31
C VAL A 236 4.95 -11.74 10.77
N ILE A 237 4.00 -12.59 11.15
CA ILE A 237 2.70 -12.16 11.69
C ILE A 237 2.87 -11.42 13.02
N ALA A 238 3.75 -11.89 13.91
CA ALA A 238 4.03 -11.23 15.18
C ALA A 238 4.67 -9.83 14.97
N GLU A 239 5.68 -9.73 14.09
CA GLU A 239 6.31 -8.45 13.72
C GLU A 239 5.30 -7.48 13.08
N LEU A 240 4.42 -7.99 12.22
CA LEU A 240 3.37 -7.17 11.61
C LEU A 240 2.35 -6.69 12.65
N SER A 241 1.98 -7.53 13.63
CA SER A 241 1.10 -7.13 14.71
C SER A 241 1.73 -6.06 15.61
N GLU A 242 3.04 -6.16 15.89
CA GLU A 242 3.78 -5.17 16.67
C GLU A 242 3.83 -3.83 15.94
N THR A 243 4.17 -3.83 14.65
CA THR A 243 4.19 -2.61 13.82
C THR A 243 2.81 -1.98 13.69
N CYS A 244 1.74 -2.77 13.51
CA CYS A 244 0.37 -2.25 13.55
C CYS A 244 0.01 -1.66 14.92
N GLY A 245 0.46 -2.25 16.02
CA GLY A 245 0.28 -1.73 17.38
C GLY A 245 0.94 -0.36 17.54
N MET A 246 2.21 -0.22 17.14
CA MET A 246 2.95 1.05 17.17
C MET A 246 2.27 2.13 16.31
N LEU A 247 1.80 1.77 15.11
CA LEU A 247 1.08 2.70 14.23
C LEU A 247 -0.25 3.16 14.84
N ALA A 248 -0.99 2.26 15.48
CA ALA A 248 -2.23 2.60 16.16
C ALA A 248 -2.00 3.57 17.33
N GLU A 249 -0.92 3.37 18.10
CA GLU A 249 -0.51 4.26 19.18
C GLU A 249 -0.10 5.65 18.65
N ALA A 250 0.72 5.70 17.60
CA ALA A 250 1.11 6.96 16.94
C ALA A 250 -0.10 7.72 16.36
N LEU A 251 -1.09 7.00 15.80
CA LEU A 251 -2.35 7.59 15.35
C LEU A 251 -3.18 8.14 16.51
N ALA A 252 -3.23 7.44 17.65
CA ALA A 252 -3.90 7.92 18.85
C ALA A 252 -3.24 9.20 19.37
N GLU A 253 -1.89 9.24 19.46
CA GLU A 253 -1.14 10.43 19.86
C GLU A 253 -1.41 11.62 18.92
N THR A 254 -1.36 11.38 17.60
CA THR A 254 -1.67 12.41 16.60
C THR A 254 -3.11 12.93 16.75
N SER A 255 -4.06 12.06 17.06
CA SER A 255 -5.47 12.46 17.27
C SER A 255 -5.63 13.35 18.51
N THR A 256 -4.90 13.07 19.60
CA THR A 256 -4.90 13.93 20.79
C THR A 256 -4.27 15.29 20.51
N SER A 257 -3.16 15.33 19.76
CA SER A 257 -2.54 16.59 19.35
C SER A 257 -3.48 17.42 18.47
N ASN A 258 -4.25 16.77 17.58
CA ASN A 258 -5.25 17.43 16.74
C ASN A 258 -6.44 17.98 17.55
N GLN A 259 -6.86 17.31 18.63
CA GLN A 259 -7.88 17.85 19.54
C GLN A 259 -7.39 19.12 20.24
N VAL A 260 -6.16 19.14 20.73
CA VAL A 260 -5.55 20.35 21.32
C VAL A 260 -5.47 21.49 20.30
N LEU A 261 -5.08 21.19 19.06
CA LEU A 261 -5.10 22.14 17.95
C LEU A 261 -6.51 22.69 17.64
N ALA A 262 -7.56 21.91 17.89
CA ALA A 262 -8.95 22.37 17.73
C ALA A 262 -9.42 23.31 18.86
N GLU A 263 -8.78 23.27 20.03
CA GLU A 263 -9.07 24.19 21.16
C GLU A 263 -8.41 25.57 20.98
N LEU A 264 -7.21 25.63 20.39
CA LEU A 264 -6.49 26.89 20.09
C LEU A 264 -7.34 27.98 19.40
N PRO A 265 -8.12 27.72 18.33
CA PRO A 265 -8.92 28.76 17.69
C PRO A 265 -10.00 29.34 18.62
N THR A 266 -10.50 28.56 19.57
CA THR A 266 -11.47 29.07 20.56
C THR A 266 -10.79 30.00 21.56
N GLU A 267 -9.59 29.66 22.00
CA GLU A 267 -8.77 30.50 22.88
C GLU A 267 -8.37 31.79 22.18
N VAL A 268 -7.90 31.72 20.92
CA VAL A 268 -7.59 32.88 20.08
C VAL A 268 -8.82 33.76 19.86
N ALA A 269 -10.02 33.17 19.65
CA ALA A 269 -11.25 33.93 19.52
C ALA A 269 -11.62 34.66 20.83
N SER A 270 -11.41 34.03 21.98
CA SER A 270 -11.65 34.63 23.29
C SER A 270 -10.69 35.79 23.58
N LEU A 271 -9.39 35.61 23.29
CA LEU A 271 -8.37 36.66 23.42
C LEU A 271 -8.65 37.84 22.48
N ARG A 272 -9.08 37.57 21.24
CA ARG A 272 -9.50 38.64 20.33
C ARG A 272 -10.70 39.43 20.85
N ARG A 273 -11.67 38.79 21.52
CA ARG A 273 -12.78 39.49 22.18
C ARG A 273 -12.28 40.37 23.33
N GLN A 274 -11.40 39.85 24.19
CA GLN A 274 -10.82 40.63 25.29
C GLN A 274 -10.01 41.83 24.80
N ILE A 275 -9.19 41.66 23.75
CA ILE A 275 -8.45 42.78 23.13
C ILE A 275 -9.42 43.83 22.60
N LYS A 276 -10.51 43.40 21.95
CA LYS A 276 -11.53 44.32 21.44
C LYS A 276 -12.22 45.09 22.58
N GLU A 277 -12.65 44.41 23.62
CA GLU A 277 -13.26 45.03 24.81
C GLU A 277 -12.32 46.03 25.50
N LEU A 278 -11.03 45.66 25.66
CA LEU A 278 -10.01 46.56 26.19
C LEU A 278 -9.81 47.80 25.31
N SER A 279 -9.82 47.63 23.98
CA SER A 279 -9.67 48.74 23.05
C SER A 279 -10.88 49.69 23.09
N GLU A 280 -12.10 49.15 23.19
CA GLU A 280 -13.34 49.93 23.32
C GLU A 280 -13.36 50.69 24.67
N ALA A 281 -12.93 50.03 25.77
CA ALA A 281 -12.78 50.66 27.07
C ALA A 281 -11.73 51.79 27.05
N GLN A 282 -10.58 51.59 26.42
CA GLN A 282 -9.57 52.65 26.27
C GLN A 282 -10.08 53.84 25.47
N GLN A 283 -10.84 53.58 24.40
CA GLN A 283 -11.40 54.65 23.58
C GLN A 283 -12.45 55.46 24.33
N SER A 284 -13.35 54.82 25.08
CA SER A 284 -14.30 55.53 25.95
C SER A 284 -13.61 56.36 27.04
N VAL A 285 -12.52 55.85 27.63
CA VAL A 285 -11.71 56.63 28.60
C VAL A 285 -11.05 57.82 27.91
N ALA A 286 -10.56 57.67 26.67
CA ALA A 286 -10.00 58.77 25.90
C ALA A 286 -11.04 59.84 25.57
N GLU A 287 -12.26 59.44 25.21
CA GLU A 287 -13.40 60.35 24.97
C GLU A 287 -13.76 61.14 26.23
N VAL A 288 -13.90 60.47 27.37
CA VAL A 288 -14.19 61.12 28.67
C VAL A 288 -13.08 62.09 29.06
N ASN A 289 -11.80 61.71 28.88
CA ASN A 289 -10.68 62.61 29.16
C ASN A 289 -10.68 63.83 28.23
N GLN A 290 -11.07 63.66 26.96
CA GLN A 290 -11.19 64.77 26.02
C GLN A 290 -12.34 65.71 26.40
N GLU A 291 -13.49 65.18 26.80
CA GLU A 291 -14.59 65.99 27.34
C GLU A 291 -14.20 66.74 28.61
N LEU A 292 -13.47 66.09 29.52
CA LEU A 292 -12.97 66.72 30.73
C LEU A 292 -12.01 67.87 30.40
N LEU A 293 -11.07 67.66 29.47
CA LEU A 293 -10.14 68.70 29.00
C LEU A 293 -10.88 69.90 28.40
N ILE A 294 -11.93 69.65 27.59
CA ILE A 294 -12.77 70.71 27.03
C ILE A 294 -13.52 71.44 28.15
N HIS A 295 -14.07 70.70 29.11
CA HIS A 295 -14.77 71.28 30.25
C HIS A 295 -13.85 72.13 31.12
N GLU A 296 -12.66 71.63 31.49
CA GLU A 296 -11.65 72.38 32.24
C GLU A 296 -11.24 73.66 31.50
N GLN A 297 -10.98 73.59 30.19
CA GLN A 297 -10.67 74.79 29.39
C GLN A 297 -11.82 75.80 29.41
N SER A 298 -13.08 75.33 29.29
CA SER A 298 -14.25 76.22 29.34
C SER A 298 -14.37 76.95 30.68
N VAL A 299 -14.16 76.26 31.80
CA VAL A 299 -14.18 76.84 33.15
C VAL A 299 -13.04 77.84 33.32
N ILE A 300 -11.83 77.54 32.83
CA ILE A 300 -10.70 78.48 32.84
C ILE A 300 -11.04 79.74 32.03
N VAL A 301 -11.63 79.59 30.85
CA VAL A 301 -12.01 80.73 30.01
C VAL A 301 -13.11 81.57 30.66
N GLU A 302 -14.13 80.94 31.26
CA GLU A 302 -15.21 81.64 31.96
C GLU A 302 -14.69 82.39 33.20
N THR A 303 -13.83 81.76 33.99
CA THR A 303 -13.22 82.41 35.17
C THR A 303 -12.30 83.57 34.77
N GLN A 304 -11.49 83.42 33.72
CA GLN A 304 -10.69 84.50 33.17
C GLN A 304 -11.57 85.65 32.65
N LYS A 305 -12.67 85.35 31.97
CA LYS A 305 -13.64 86.34 31.48
C LYS A 305 -14.31 87.09 32.63
N ALA A 306 -14.69 86.40 33.70
CA ALA A 306 -15.26 87.01 34.90
C ALA A 306 -14.25 87.95 35.60
N ALA A 307 -13.00 87.52 35.74
CA ALA A 307 -11.93 88.34 36.31
C ALA A 307 -11.63 89.58 35.44
N LEU A 308 -11.60 89.44 34.11
CA LEU A 308 -11.48 90.57 33.18
C LEU A 308 -12.65 91.55 33.32
N GLY A 309 -13.87 91.05 33.46
CA GLY A 309 -15.06 91.88 33.70
C GLY A 309 -14.97 92.68 35.01
N GLN A 310 -14.48 92.05 36.09
CA GLN A 310 -14.23 92.74 37.37
C GLN A 310 -13.12 93.79 37.27
N LEU A 311 -12.06 93.53 36.48
CA LEU A 311 -11.01 94.51 36.22
C LEU A 311 -11.53 95.71 35.42
N GLN A 312 -12.36 95.46 34.41
CA GLN A 312 -13.00 96.51 33.62
C GLN A 312 -13.91 97.39 34.47
N SER A 313 -14.76 96.81 35.32
CA SER A 313 -15.62 97.59 36.21
C SER A 313 -14.82 98.44 37.20
N ARG A 314 -13.70 97.92 37.74
CA ARG A 314 -12.77 98.68 38.58
C ARG A 314 -12.11 99.84 37.82
N LEU A 315 -11.73 99.62 36.56
CA LEU A 315 -11.17 100.68 35.71
C LEU A 315 -12.20 101.77 35.42
N ASP A 316 -13.45 101.39 35.15
CA ASP A 316 -14.53 102.35 34.92
C ASP A 316 -14.89 103.12 36.21
N GLU A 317 -14.91 102.46 37.37
CA GLU A 317 -15.06 103.13 38.68
C GLU A 317 -13.93 104.13 38.94
N LEU A 318 -12.67 103.76 38.65
CA LEU A 318 -11.53 104.66 38.79
C LEU A 318 -11.59 105.83 37.82
N ARG A 319 -12.00 105.60 36.56
CA ARG A 319 -12.24 106.68 35.58
C ARG A 319 -13.34 107.63 36.05
N GLN A 320 -14.43 107.09 36.60
CA GLN A 320 -15.53 107.89 37.13
C GLN A 320 -15.06 108.73 38.32
N LYS A 321 -14.28 108.14 39.24
CA LYS A 321 -13.64 108.88 40.35
C LYS A 321 -12.70 109.96 39.84
N GLN A 322 -11.90 109.69 38.81
CA GLN A 322 -11.00 110.68 38.20
C GLN A 322 -11.80 111.82 37.57
N GLN A 323 -12.88 111.52 36.84
CA GLN A 323 -13.78 112.52 36.28
C GLN A 323 -14.43 113.37 37.36
N GLN A 324 -14.90 112.76 38.45
CA GLN A 324 -15.49 113.45 39.59
C GLN A 324 -14.47 114.37 40.27
N LEU A 325 -13.26 113.90 40.56
CA LEU A 325 -12.16 114.71 41.07
C LEU A 325 -11.81 115.88 40.15
N SER A 326 -11.81 115.65 38.83
CA SER A 326 -11.55 116.72 37.86
C SER A 326 -12.67 117.76 37.81
N ALA A 327 -13.92 117.34 38.00
CA ALA A 327 -15.08 118.23 38.10
C ALA A 327 -15.04 119.03 39.42
N ASP A 328 -14.69 118.36 40.52
CA ASP A 328 -14.51 119.00 41.83
C ASP A 328 -13.37 120.03 41.79
N LEU A 329 -12.23 119.69 41.18
CA LEU A 329 -11.12 120.63 40.95
C LEU A 329 -11.56 121.84 40.12
N LYS A 330 -12.30 121.64 39.02
CA LYS A 330 -12.86 122.74 38.23
C LYS A 330 -13.83 123.60 39.04
N SER A 331 -14.66 122.99 39.88
CA SER A 331 -15.59 123.73 40.74
C SER A 331 -14.85 124.53 41.81
N GLN A 332 -13.78 123.98 42.41
CA GLN A 332 -12.90 124.70 43.32
C GLN A 332 -12.21 125.86 42.61
N GLU A 333 -11.70 125.67 41.39
CA GLU A 333 -11.08 126.72 40.58
C GLU A 333 -12.09 127.85 40.30
N GLN A 334 -13.33 127.52 39.91
CA GLN A 334 -14.40 128.51 39.75
C GLN A 334 -14.75 129.23 41.05
N LEU A 335 -14.75 128.53 42.20
CA LEU A 335 -15.02 129.13 43.51
C LEU A 335 -13.90 130.09 43.91
N THR A 336 -12.64 129.75 43.63
CA THR A 336 -11.50 130.66 43.86
C THR A 336 -11.57 131.89 42.96
N LEU A 337 -11.98 131.76 41.70
CA LEU A 337 -12.20 132.90 40.81
C LEU A 337 -13.34 133.79 41.31
N LEU A 338 -14.43 133.21 41.81
CA LEU A 338 -15.57 133.93 42.40
C LEU A 338 -15.18 134.68 43.69
N LEU A 339 -14.34 134.07 44.53
CA LEU A 339 -13.79 134.72 45.72
C LEU A 339 -12.82 135.84 45.34
N LEU A 340 -11.98 135.65 44.32
CA LEU A 340 -11.13 136.72 43.79
C LEU A 340 -11.96 137.90 43.28
N ASP A 341 -13.06 137.62 42.57
CA ASP A 341 -13.95 138.66 42.05
C ASP A 341 -14.72 139.37 43.18
N LYS A 342 -15.14 138.65 44.23
CA LYS A 342 -15.71 139.24 45.45
C LYS A 342 -14.72 140.11 46.22
N VAL A 343 -13.46 139.68 46.34
CA VAL A 343 -12.41 140.48 46.98
C VAL A 343 -12.09 141.72 46.13
N ARG A 344 -12.09 141.59 44.80
CA ARG A 344 -11.93 142.70 43.86
C ARG A 344 -13.08 143.71 43.96
N ASN A 345 -14.32 143.25 44.07
CA ASN A 345 -15.49 144.11 44.23
C ASN A 345 -15.53 144.80 45.60
N ARG A 346 -15.09 144.14 46.68
CA ARG A 346 -14.91 144.79 47.99
C ARG A 346 -13.76 145.80 48.02
N ALA A 347 -12.69 145.56 47.27
CA ALA A 347 -11.62 146.54 47.10
C ALA A 347 -12.09 147.78 46.31
N ALA A 348 -13.03 147.62 45.36
CA ALA A 348 -13.62 148.73 44.63
C ALA A 348 -14.60 149.57 45.50
N GLU A 349 -15.30 148.95 46.46
CA GLU A 349 -16.18 149.65 47.41
C GLU A 349 -15.41 150.41 48.52
N ALA A 350 -14.15 150.04 48.80
CA ALA A 350 -13.31 150.69 49.81
C ALA A 350 -12.55 151.94 49.32
N VAL A 351 -12.60 152.27 48.03
CA VAL A 351 -11.85 153.40 47.41
C VAL A 351 -12.76 154.60 47.08
N GLY A 352 -14.06 154.53 47.43
CA GLY A 352 -15.03 155.61 47.19
C GLY A 352 -15.44 156.43 48.41
N GLN A 353 -14.74 156.31 49.56
CA GLN A 353 -14.95 157.14 50.75
C GLN A 353 -13.99 158.32 50.81
#